data_AF-A0A378V1Y6-F1
#
_entry.id   AF-A0A378V1Y6-F1
#
_cell.length_a   1.000
_cell.length_b   1.000
_cell.length_c   1.000
_cell.angle_alpha   90.00
_cell.angle_beta   90.00
_cell.angle_gamma   90.00
#
_symmetry.space_group_name_H-M   'P 1'
#
loop_
_entity.id
_entity.type
_entity.pdbx_description
1 polymer ?
#
loop_
_entity_poly.entity_id
_entity_poly.type
_entity_poly.pdbx_seq_one_letter_code
_entity_poly.pdbx_strand_id
1 'polypeptide(L)' 'MILRRSVDPDRPLSEYGMDSLGALELRTRIENETGIRISATGITTVHGLADLLCEKLLPAGAA' A
#
# COMPACT_ATOMS: atom_id res chain seq x y z
N MET A 1 -10.19 -24.24 -6.57
CA MET A 1 -8.89 -24.15 -5.85
C MET A 1 -8.35 -22.75 -6.06
N ILE A 2 -8.38 -21.90 -5.03
CA ILE A 2 -7.72 -20.60 -5.09
C ILE A 2 -6.23 -20.88 -4.91
N LEU A 3 -5.45 -20.72 -5.98
CA LEU A 3 -3.99 -20.82 -5.91
C LEU A 3 -3.52 -19.73 -4.94
N ARG A 4 -3.19 -20.07 -3.69
CA ARG A 4 -2.48 -19.17 -2.78
C ARG A 4 -1.04 -19.04 -3.28
N ARG A 5 -0.85 -18.32 -4.38
CA ARG A 5 0.48 -17.86 -4.78
C ARG A 5 0.91 -16.86 -3.72
N SER A 6 2.01 -17.14 -3.03
CA SER A 6 2.56 -16.18 -2.07
C SER A 6 2.90 -14.90 -2.83
N VAL A 7 2.42 -13.77 -2.33
CA VAL A 7 2.86 -12.45 -2.80
C VAL A 7 4.19 -12.17 -2.12
N ASP A 8 5.22 -11.89 -2.92
CA ASP A 8 6.50 -11.41 -2.42
C ASP A 8 6.31 -9.93 -2.05
N PRO A 9 6.52 -9.55 -0.79
CA PRO A 9 6.22 -8.20 -0.33
C PRO A 9 7.18 -7.14 -0.88
N ASP A 10 8.36 -7.55 -1.35
CA ASP A 10 9.42 -6.67 -1.86
C ASP A 10 9.37 -6.59 -3.40
N ARG A 11 8.58 -7.45 -4.04
CA ARG A 11 8.37 -7.41 -5.49
C ARG A 11 7.46 -6.24 -5.89
N PRO A 12 7.79 -5.50 -6.97
CA PRO A 12 6.92 -4.47 -7.51
C PRO A 12 5.52 -4.99 -7.85
N LEU A 13 4.49 -4.27 -7.43
CA LEU A 13 3.09 -4.62 -7.70
C LEU A 13 2.77 -4.61 -9.20
N SER A 14 3.47 -3.79 -9.99
CA SER A 14 3.36 -3.77 -11.45
C SER A 14 3.77 -5.10 -12.10
N GLU A 15 4.73 -5.84 -11.52
CA GLU A 15 5.10 -7.18 -11.99
C GLU A 15 4.00 -8.23 -11.74
N TYR A 16 3.09 -7.93 -10.81
CA TYR A 16 1.87 -8.71 -10.57
C TYR A 16 0.68 -8.27 -11.44
N GLY A 17 0.88 -7.30 -12.34
CA GLY A 17 -0.17 -6.74 -13.19
C GLY A 17 -1.00 -5.67 -12.51
N MET A 18 -0.47 -4.98 -11.49
CA MET A 18 -1.13 -3.81 -10.93
C MET A 18 -1.07 -2.63 -11.90
N ASP A 19 -2.23 -2.23 -12.41
CA ASP A 19 -2.42 -1.04 -13.22
C ASP A 19 -2.76 0.20 -12.39
N SER A 20 -2.76 1.37 -13.03
CA SER A 20 -3.08 2.66 -12.39
C SER A 20 -4.44 2.70 -11.69
N LEU A 21 -5.48 2.05 -12.26
CA LEU A 21 -6.79 1.98 -11.63
C LEU A 21 -6.76 1.11 -10.36
N GLY A 22 -6.04 -0.02 -10.40
CA GLY A 22 -5.87 -0.87 -9.21
C GLY A 22 -5.13 -0.16 -8.09
N ALA A 23 -4.08 0.60 -8.43
CA ALA A 23 -3.36 1.44 -7.49
C ALA A 23 -4.25 2.57 -6.91
N LEU A 24 -5.09 3.19 -7.73
CA LEU A 24 -6.05 4.22 -7.30
C LEU A 24 -7.09 3.67 -6.33
N GLU A 25 -7.66 2.51 -6.62
CA GLU A 25 -8.66 1.85 -5.76
C GLU A 25 -8.04 1.43 -4.42
N LEU A 26 -6.82 0.87 -4.45
CA LEU A 26 -6.07 0.51 -3.24
C LEU A 26 -5.82 1.73 -2.37
N ARG A 27 -5.34 2.83 -2.95
CA ARG A 27 -5.15 4.10 -2.24
C ARG A 27 -6.45 4.56 -1.58
N THR A 28 -7.52 4.64 -2.35
CA THR A 28 -8.82 5.14 -1.88
C THR A 28 -9.33 4.31 -0.70
N ARG A 29 -9.17 2.99 -0.77
CA ARG A 29 -9.54 2.09 0.33
C ARG A 29 -8.72 2.38 1.58
N ILE A 30 -7.39 2.47 1.45
CA ILE A 30 -6.51 2.75 2.59
C ILE A 30 -6.81 4.11 3.20
N GLU A 31 -7.01 5.14 2.38
CA GLU A 31 -7.41 6.48 2.81
C GLU A 31 -8.72 6.46 3.60
N ASN A 32 -9.72 5.70 3.14
CA ASN A 32 -11.00 5.57 3.83
C ASN A 32 -10.89 4.78 5.15
N GLU A 33 -10.06 3.73 5.20
CA GLU A 33 -9.93 2.88 6.40
C GLU A 33 -9.00 3.48 7.46
N THR A 34 -7.99 4.25 7.06
CA THR A 34 -6.95 4.77 7.96
C THR A 34 -7.00 6.28 8.16
N GLY A 35 -7.67 7.03 7.27
CA GLY A 35 -7.65 8.49 7.25
C GLY A 35 -6.34 9.10 6.71
N ILE A 36 -5.36 8.28 6.32
CA ILE A 36 -4.04 8.74 5.86
C ILE A 36 -4.04 8.89 4.35
N ARG A 37 -3.69 10.09 3.87
CA ARG A 37 -3.46 10.35 2.45
C ARG A 37 -2.18 9.71 1.94
N ILE A 38 -2.28 8.95 0.85
CA ILE A 38 -1.15 8.26 0.22
C ILE A 38 -0.87 8.86 -1.16
N SER A 39 0.38 9.24 -1.44
CA SER A 39 0.77 9.69 -2.77
C SER A 39 0.83 8.51 -3.74
N ALA A 40 0.54 8.75 -5.03
CA ALA A 40 0.58 7.71 -6.07
C ALA A 40 1.95 7.03 -6.20
N THR A 41 3.03 7.72 -5.80
CA THR A 41 4.40 7.20 -5.74
C THR A 41 4.67 6.24 -4.58
N GLY A 42 3.79 6.17 -3.57
CA GLY A 42 3.97 5.33 -2.39
C GLY A 42 3.52 3.88 -2.56
N ILE A 43 2.81 3.56 -3.64
CA ILE A 43 2.28 2.20 -3.89
C ILE A 43 3.17 1.52 -4.93
N THR A 44 4.31 1.02 -4.46
CA THR A 44 5.28 0.29 -5.30
C THR A 44 5.36 -1.17 -4.93
N THR A 45 5.51 -1.47 -3.64
CA THR A 45 5.57 -2.82 -3.06
C THR A 45 4.68 -2.90 -1.82
N VAL A 46 4.38 -4.12 -1.36
CA VAL A 46 3.59 -4.30 -0.11
C VAL A 46 4.37 -3.80 1.09
N HIS A 47 5.69 -4.08 1.13
CA HIS A 47 6.56 -3.63 2.20
C HIS A 47 6.65 -2.10 2.26
N GLY A 48 6.91 -1.44 1.13
CA GLY A 48 7.02 0.02 1.09
C GLY A 48 5.72 0.73 1.46
N LEU A 49 4.58 0.14 1.11
CA LEU A 49 3.27 0.63 1.56
C LEU A 49 3.09 0.47 3.07
N ALA A 50 3.48 -0.68 3.64
CA ALA A 50 3.41 -0.93 5.07
C ALA A 50 4.30 0.04 5.85
N ASP A 51 5.54 0.27 5.39
CA ASP A 51 6.46 1.25 6.00
C ASP A 51 5.87 2.66 5.98
N LEU A 52 5.35 3.11 4.83
CA LEU A 52 4.69 4.41 4.71
C LEU A 52 3.52 4.57 5.69
N LEU A 53 2.72 3.51 5.83
CA LEU A 53 1.60 3.48 6.76
C LEU A 53 2.08 3.52 8.21
N CYS A 54 3.10 2.73 8.57
CA CYS A 54 3.71 2.78 9.89
C CYS A 54 4.21 4.19 10.20
N GLU A 55 5.00 4.80 9.32
CA GLU A 55 5.49 6.18 9.49
C GLU A 55 4.36 7.21 9.72
N LYS A 56 3.23 7.05 9.03
CA LYS A 56 2.10 7.98 9.10
C LYS A 56 1.16 7.71 10.28
N LEU A 57 1.03 6.46 10.72
CA LEU A 57 0.20 6.03 11.85
C LEU A 57 0.88 6.24 13.20
N LEU A 58 2.22 6.34 13.22
CA LEU A 58 2.93 6.74 14.42
C LEU A 58 2.41 8.11 14.88
N PRO A 59 2.08 8.28 16.17
CA PRO A 59 1.51 9.51 16.66
C PRO A 59 2.46 10.67 16.35
N ALA A 60 2.01 11.60 15.51
CA ALA A 60 2.70 12.86 15.21
C ALA A 60 2.81 13.81 16.43
N GLY A 61 2.63 13.31 17.65
CA GLY A 61 2.49 14.08 18.89
C GLY A 61 2.74 13.26 20.15
N ALA A 62 3.83 12.49 20.19
CA ALA A 62 4.45 12.07 21.44
C ALA A 62 5.73 12.87 21.66
N ALA A 63 5.56 14.18 21.84
CA ALA A 63 6.55 15.12 22.38
C ALA A 63 5.83 16.10 23.29
#